data_AF-H8IW61-F1
#
_entry.id   AF-H8IW61-F1
#
_cell.length_a   1.000
_cell.length_b   1.000
_cell.length_c   1.000
_cell.angle_alpha   90.00
_cell.angle_beta   90.00
_cell.angle_gamma   90.00
#
_symmetry.space_group_name_H-M   'P 1'
#
loop_
_entity.id
_entity.type
_entity.pdbx_description
1 polymer ?
#
loop_
_entity_poly.entity_id
_entity_poly.type
_entity_poly.pdbx_seq_one_letter_code
_entity_poly.pdbx_strand_id
1 'polypeptide(L)' 'MVICDDGSGTYSYKGLRRKDNAKLELPSAFPTATGFTVGNTDGTRYDVSRAGLVISSPGGDVYTEQAIAAAP' A
#
# COMPACT_ATOMS: atom_id res chain seq x y z
N MET A 1 7.23 -6.18 7.06
CA MET A 1 6.02 -5.33 7.18
C MET A 1 6.47 -3.90 6.94
N VAL A 2 5.78 -3.18 6.06
CA VAL A 2 6.29 -1.95 5.40
C VAL A 2 5.53 -0.70 5.83
N ILE A 3 5.04 -0.76 7.06
CA ILE A 3 4.13 0.23 7.59
C ILE A 3 4.86 0.90 8.71
N CYS A 4 5.19 2.15 8.47
CA CYS A 4 5.79 3.03 9.44
C CYS A 4 4.63 3.70 10.17
N ASP A 5 4.46 3.33 11.43
CA ASP A 5 3.76 4.19 12.39
C ASP A 5 4.71 5.34 12.72
N ASP A 6 4.24 6.57 12.54
CA ASP A 6 5.02 7.76 12.86
C ASP A 6 4.96 8.14 14.35
N GLY A 7 4.39 7.29 15.20
CA GLY A 7 4.18 7.54 16.62
C GLY A 7 3.00 8.46 16.93
N SER A 8 2.30 8.97 15.91
CA SER A 8 1.13 9.84 16.04
C SER A 8 -0.19 9.12 15.79
N GLY A 9 -0.14 7.81 15.52
CA GLY A 9 -1.29 7.01 15.09
C GLY A 9 -1.56 7.12 13.59
N THR A 10 -0.65 7.74 12.83
CA THR A 10 -0.71 7.80 11.37
C THR A 10 0.20 6.73 10.79
N TYR A 11 -0.39 5.84 10.00
CA TYR A 11 0.35 4.82 9.30
C TYR A 11 0.71 5.29 7.90
N SER A 12 1.96 5.06 7.48
CA SER A 12 2.39 5.28 6.11
C SER A 12 2.89 3.97 5.51
N TYR A 13 2.46 3.66 4.30
CA TYR A 13 2.94 2.50 3.56
C TYR A 13 4.12 2.90 2.69
N LYS A 14 5.26 2.22 2.86
CA LYS A 14 6.53 2.48 2.12
C LYS A 14 6.96 1.30 1.25
N GLY A 15 6.11 0.84 0.34
CA GLY A 15 6.36 -0.34 -0.49
C GLY A 15 7.13 -0.06 -1.78
N LEU A 16 7.48 -1.14 -2.49
CA LEU A 16 7.86 -1.08 -3.90
C LEU A 16 6.79 -1.77 -4.74
N ARG A 17 6.29 -1.09 -5.77
CA ARG A 17 5.45 -1.70 -6.81
C ARG A 17 6.33 -2.52 -7.73
N ARG A 18 6.01 -3.82 -7.89
CA ARG A 18 6.81 -4.75 -8.70
C ARG A 18 6.70 -4.44 -10.19
N LYS A 19 5.52 -3.97 -10.63
CA LYS A 19 5.23 -3.68 -12.05
C LYS A 19 6.21 -2.68 -12.69
N ASP A 20 6.62 -1.66 -11.94
CA ASP A 20 7.42 -0.54 -12.46
C ASP A 20 8.57 -0.11 -11.54
N ASN A 21 8.84 -0.88 -10.48
CA ASN A 21 9.79 -0.54 -9.42
C ASN A 21 9.54 0.84 -8.78
N ALA A 22 8.32 1.36 -8.85
CA ALA A 22 7.99 2.62 -8.21
C ALA A 22 7.94 2.45 -6.69
N LYS A 23 8.58 3.39 -5.97
CA LYS A 23 8.42 3.51 -4.52
C LYS A 23 7.02 4.03 -4.24
N LEU A 24 6.23 3.24 -3.53
CA LEU A 24 4.97 3.67 -2.96
C LEU A 24 5.24 4.24 -1.58
N GLU A 25 5.18 5.55 -1.46
CA GLU A 25 5.09 6.25 -0.19
C GLU A 25 3.69 6.82 -0.08
N LEU A 26 2.78 6.04 0.49
CA LEU A 26 1.39 6.44 0.64
C LEU A 26 1.13 6.87 2.08
N PRO A 27 0.87 8.17 2.32
CA PRO A 27 0.45 8.65 3.63
C PRO A 27 -0.99 8.18 3.91
N SER A 28 -1.37 8.15 5.19
CA SER A 28 -2.76 7.87 5.62
C SER A 28 -3.24 6.45 5.29
N ALA A 29 -2.40 5.45 5.56
CA ALA A 29 -2.83 4.06 5.55
C ALA A 29 -3.82 3.81 6.69
N PHE A 30 -4.95 3.21 6.38
CA PHE A 30 -5.96 2.83 7.36
C PHE A 30 -5.80 1.35 7.72
N PRO A 31 -5.57 1.01 8.99
CA PRO A 31 -5.52 -0.39 9.42
C PRO A 31 -6.90 -1.04 9.21
N THR A 32 -6.89 -2.28 8.72
CA THR A 32 -8.07 -3.14 8.56
C THR A 32 -7.85 -4.44 9.31
N ALA A 33 -8.88 -5.28 9.41
CA ALA A 33 -8.78 -6.58 10.09
C ALA A 33 -7.72 -7.52 9.48
N THR A 34 -7.38 -7.35 8.21
CA THR A 34 -6.49 -8.24 7.45
C THR A 34 -5.18 -7.58 7.01
N GLY A 35 -5.01 -6.28 7.27
CA GLY A 35 -3.89 -5.51 6.78
C GLY A 35 -4.17 -4.01 6.85
N PHE A 36 -3.95 -3.32 5.75
CA PHE A 36 -4.08 -1.87 5.64
C PHE A 36 -4.62 -1.49 4.27
N THR A 37 -5.47 -0.49 4.22
CA THR A 37 -5.98 0.10 2.99
C THR A 37 -5.41 1.50 2.84
N VAL A 38 -4.95 1.86 1.65
CA VAL A 38 -4.52 3.21 1.33
C VAL A 38 -5.20 3.70 0.06
N GLY A 39 -5.83 4.87 0.14
CA GLY A 39 -6.39 5.56 -1.02
C GLY A 39 -5.41 6.59 -1.55
N ASN A 40 -5.14 6.57 -2.84
CA ASN A 40 -4.37 7.63 -3.51
C ASN A 40 -5.31 8.69 -4.09
N THR A 41 -4.82 9.92 -4.24
CA THR A 41 -5.56 11.06 -4.81
C THR A 41 -6.06 10.77 -6.22
N ASP A 42 -5.35 9.91 -6.95
CA ASP A 42 -5.67 9.51 -8.31
C ASP A 42 -6.85 8.50 -8.36
N GLY A 43 -7.48 8.19 -7.22
CA GLY A 43 -8.56 7.22 -7.10
C GLY A 43 -8.10 5.76 -7.07
N THR A 44 -6.78 5.51 -7.09
CA THR A 44 -6.23 4.16 -6.96
C THR A 44 -6.27 3.72 -5.50
N ARG A 45 -6.79 2.53 -5.23
CA ARG A 45 -6.82 1.92 -3.91
C ARG A 45 -5.74 0.84 -3.80
N TYR A 46 -5.05 0.84 -2.67
CA TYR A 46 -3.98 -0.09 -2.35
C TYR A 46 -4.36 -0.86 -1.09
N ASP A 47 -4.67 -2.14 -1.23
CA ASP A 47 -4.93 -3.03 -0.10
C ASP A 47 -3.66 -3.85 0.17
N VAL A 48 -2.98 -3.49 1.24
CA VAL A 48 -1.74 -4.08 1.73
C VAL A 48 -2.08 -5.11 2.79
N SER A 49 -1.75 -6.37 2.58
CA SER A 49 -1.96 -7.44 3.55
C SER A 49 -0.73 -8.33 3.68
N ARG A 50 -0.76 -9.29 4.61
CA ARG A 50 0.28 -10.33 4.68
C ARG A 50 0.30 -11.23 3.43
N ALA A 51 -0.82 -11.32 2.70
CA ALA A 51 -0.91 -12.10 1.48
C ALA A 51 -0.26 -11.39 0.27
N GLY A 52 -0.19 -10.06 0.29
CA GLY A 52 0.35 -9.27 -0.81
C GLY A 52 -0.21 -7.86 -0.87
N LEU A 53 0.08 -7.18 -1.97
CA LEU A 53 -0.42 -5.87 -2.35
C LEU A 53 -1.47 -6.05 -3.46
N VAL A 54 -2.69 -5.59 -3.22
CA VAL A 54 -3.74 -5.49 -4.23
C VAL A 54 -3.89 -4.02 -4.61
N ILE A 55 -3.86 -3.74 -5.91
CA ILE A 55 -3.95 -2.39 -6.47
C ILE A 55 -5.20 -2.34 -7.33
N SER A 56 -6.19 -1.57 -6.91
CA SER A 56 -7.42 -1.35 -7.66
C SER A 56 -7.37 0.03 -8.28
N SER A 57 -7.27 0.10 -9.60
CA SER A 57 -7.31 1.34 -10.36
C SER A 57 -8.74 1.86 -10.47
N PRO A 58 -8.93 3.20 -10.56
CA PRO A 58 -10.26 3.79 -10.75
C PRO A 58 -10.93 3.36 -12.06
N GLY A 59 -10.15 2.92 -13.06
CA GLY A 59 -10.64 2.35 -14.32
C GLY A 59 -11.20 0.93 -14.21
N GLY A 60 -11.15 0.30 -13.03
CA GLY A 60 -11.65 -1.05 -12.79
C GLY A 60 -10.59 -2.16 -12.89
N ASP A 61 -9.35 -1.82 -13.29
CA ASP A 61 -8.26 -2.79 -13.29
C ASP A 61 -7.83 -3.16 -11.86
N VAL A 62 -7.67 -4.45 -11.61
CA VAL A 62 -7.16 -4.95 -10.33
C VAL A 62 -5.86 -5.71 -10.57
N TYR A 63 -4.80 -5.26 -9.92
CA TYR A 63 -3.49 -5.89 -9.94
C TYR A 63 -3.21 -6.52 -8.58
N THR A 64 -2.57 -7.68 -8.56
CA THR A 64 -2.14 -8.34 -7.33
C THR A 64 -0.66 -8.65 -7.43
N GLU A 65 0.09 -8.21 -6.43
CA GLU A 65 1.54 -8.33 -6.37
C GLU A 65 1.96 -8.76 -4.96
N GLN A 66 3.20 -9.22 -4.80
CA GLN A 66 3.74 -9.41 -3.45
C GLN A 66 4.02 -8.05 -2.80
N ALA A 67 3.60 -7.89 -1.53
CA ALA A 67 3.93 -6.72 -0.75
C ALA A 67 5.40 -6.79 -0.33
N ILE A 68 6.27 -6.08 -1.06
CA ILE A 68 7.71 -6.04 -0.78
C ILE A 68 8.03 -4.77 -0.02
N ALA A 69 8.78 -4.90 1.07
CA ALA A 69 9.33 -3.76 1.77
C ALA A 69 10.32 -3.03 0.85
N ALA A 70 10.17 -1.72 0.67
CA ALA A 70 11.32 -0.95 0.23
C ALA A 70 12.39 -1.13 1.31
N ALA A 71 13.53 -1.71 0.94
CA ALA A 71 14.66 -1.83 1.85
C ALA A 71 15.04 -0.43 2.40
N PRO A 72 15.50 -0.35 3.66
CA PRO A 72 15.83 0.91 4.33
C PRO A 72 16.90 1.74 3.61
#